data_AF-A0A3Q4GBJ7-F1
#
_entry.id   AF-A0A3Q4GBJ7-F1
#
_cell.length_a   1.000
_cell.length_b   1.000
_cell.length_c   1.000
_cell.angle_alpha   90.00
_cell.angle_beta   90.00
_cell.angle_gamma   90.00
#
_symmetry.space_group_name_H-M   'P 1'
#
loop_
_entity.id
_entity.type
_entity.pdbx_description
1 polymer ?
#
loop_
_entity_poly.entity_id
_entity_poly.type
_entity_poly.pdbx_seq_one_letter_code
_entity_poly.pdbx_strand_id
1 'polypeptide(L)' 'LDRYDNIYLIETVHVFECCETVTSKKIIEPILGYRVQRKNPPCVNAVIFQTQSGLYCINGRAHWVHAKIAELE' A
#
# COMPACT_ATOMS: atom_id res chain seq x y z
N LEU A 1 1.17 2.95 31.13
CA LEU A 1 1.33 4.40 30.94
C LEU A 1 1.79 4.54 29.50
N ASP A 2 0.98 5.04 28.57
CA ASP A 2 -0.05 6.08 28.74
C ASP A 2 -1.35 5.70 28.02
N ARG A 3 -2.48 5.48 28.71
CA ARG A 3 -3.48 6.49 29.15
C ARG A 3 -3.92 7.52 28.09
N TYR A 4 -3.50 7.40 26.83
CA TYR A 4 -4.08 8.09 25.68
C TYR A 4 -4.60 7.14 24.59
N ASP A 5 -4.46 5.82 24.80
CA ASP A 5 -4.95 4.78 23.89
C ASP A 5 -6.49 4.70 23.73
N ASN A 6 -7.30 5.58 24.34
CA ASN A 6 -8.73 5.28 24.47
C ASN A 6 -9.77 6.40 24.50
N ILE A 7 -9.44 7.67 24.25
CA ILE A 7 -10.49 8.71 24.26
C ILE A 7 -10.14 9.82 23.26
N TYR A 8 -10.89 9.92 22.14
CA TYR A 8 -11.03 11.10 21.24
C TYR A 8 -10.42 11.16 19.82
N LEU A 9 -10.11 10.08 19.09
CA LEU A 9 -9.83 10.24 17.64
C LEU A 9 -10.56 9.24 16.72
N ILE A 10 -11.84 9.58 16.50
CA ILE A 10 -12.58 9.49 15.23
C ILE A 10 -12.66 8.11 14.56
N GLU A 11 -13.89 7.60 14.49
CA GLU A 11 -14.30 6.45 13.70
C GLU A 11 -13.60 6.44 12.31
N THR A 12 -12.80 5.40 12.03
CA THR A 12 -12.17 5.05 10.73
C THR A 12 -10.77 5.57 10.38
N VAL A 13 -9.82 5.74 11.31
CA VAL A 13 -8.40 5.58 10.92
C VAL A 13 -8.13 4.10 10.66
N HIS A 14 -8.37 3.63 9.44
CA HIS A 14 -7.79 2.37 9.00
C HIS A 14 -6.28 2.59 8.91
N VAL A 15 -5.57 2.38 10.01
CA VAL A 15 -4.11 2.37 10.03
C VAL A 15 -3.69 1.24 9.10
N PHE A 16 -3.32 1.58 7.88
CA PHE A 16 -2.71 0.61 6.98
C PHE A 16 -1.32 0.31 7.56
N GLU A 17 -1.19 -0.77 8.33
CA GLU A 17 0.07 -1.16 8.96
C GLU A 17 1.06 -1.63 7.89
N CYS A 18 0.67 -2.60 7.05
CA CYS A 18 1.46 -3.09 5.92
C CYS A 18 0.66 -4.02 4.98
N CYS A 19 1.25 -4.37 3.82
CA CYS A 19 0.71 -5.44 2.97
C CYS A 19 1.07 -6.82 3.53
N GLU A 20 0.07 -7.63 3.87
CA GLU A 20 0.23 -9.06 4.18
C GLU A 20 0.02 -9.95 2.95
N THR A 21 -0.77 -9.48 1.99
CA THR A 21 -1.02 -10.15 0.71
C THR A 21 -0.83 -9.18 -0.45
N VAL A 22 -0.60 -9.72 -1.64
CA VAL A 22 -0.40 -8.93 -2.87
C VAL A 22 -1.18 -9.51 -4.03
N THR A 23 -1.56 -8.66 -4.97
CA THR A 23 -2.16 -9.05 -6.25
C THR A 23 -1.26 -8.66 -7.43
N SER A 24 -1.36 -9.37 -8.54
CA SER A 24 -0.71 -9.00 -9.81
C SER A 24 -1.67 -8.30 -10.78
N LYS A 25 -2.95 -8.12 -10.40
CA LYS A 25 -3.97 -7.47 -11.23
C LYS A 25 -3.58 -6.03 -11.51
N LYS A 26 -3.77 -5.60 -12.76
CA LYS A 26 -3.52 -4.21 -13.17
C LYS A 26 -4.56 -3.29 -12.53
N ILE A 27 -4.09 -2.18 -11.98
CA ILE A 27 -4.94 -1.10 -11.47
C ILE A 27 -5.44 -0.31 -12.68
N ILE A 28 -6.76 -0.10 -12.78
CA ILE A 28 -7.39 0.60 -13.90
C ILE A 28 -7.58 2.10 -13.63
N GLU A 29 -7.56 2.49 -12.37
CA GLU A 29 -7.65 3.90 -11.96
C GLU A 29 -6.29 4.60 -11.99
N PRO A 30 -6.28 5.95 -12.01
CA PRO A 30 -5.04 6.72 -11.98
C PRO A 30 -4.21 6.42 -10.74
N ILE A 31 -2.94 6.07 -10.96
CA ILE A 31 -1.94 5.89 -9.92
C ILE A 31 -1.28 7.24 -9.67
N LEU A 32 -1.37 7.73 -8.44
CA LEU A 32 -0.88 9.04 -8.01
C LEU A 32 0.56 8.98 -7.46
N GLY A 33 0.99 7.79 -7.05
CA GLY A 33 2.33 7.57 -6.49
C GLY A 33 2.51 6.13 -6.04
N TYR A 34 3.69 5.83 -5.51
CA TYR A 34 4.01 4.51 -5.01
C TYR A 34 5.01 4.55 -3.86
N ARG A 35 5.09 3.44 -3.12
CA ARG A 35 6.19 3.14 -2.20
C ARG A 35 6.53 1.66 -2.27
N VAL A 36 7.79 1.32 -2.01
CA VAL A 36 8.23 -0.07 -1.93
C VAL A 36 8.23 -0.53 -0.48
N GLN A 37 7.53 -1.63 -0.20
CA GLN A 37 7.53 -2.30 1.10
C GLN A 37 8.47 -3.51 1.05
N ARG A 38 9.42 -3.55 1.98
CA ARG A 38 10.26 -4.74 2.21
C ARG A 38 9.54 -5.71 3.15
N LYS A 39 9.72 -7.02 2.93
CA LYS A 39 9.19 -8.08 3.78
C LYS A 39 9.66 -7.91 5.23
N ASN A 40 8.71 -7.92 6.15
CA ASN A 40 8.90 -8.00 7.60
C ASN A 40 7.67 -8.68 8.21
N PRO A 41 7.70 -9.99 8.51
CA PRO A 41 6.51 -10.75 8.91
C PRO A 41 5.68 -10.03 10.01
N PRO A 42 4.35 -9.93 9.84
CA PRO A 42 3.50 -10.61 8.83
C PRO A 42 3.54 -9.97 7.43
N CYS A 43 4.19 -8.82 7.25
CA CYS A 43 4.25 -8.09 6.00
C CYS A 43 5.08 -8.81 4.92
N VAL A 44 4.59 -8.81 3.68
CA VAL A 44 5.26 -9.38 2.51
C VAL A 44 5.97 -8.30 1.68
N ASN A 45 6.76 -8.71 0.68
CA ASN A 45 7.30 -7.78 -0.31
C ASN A 45 6.15 -7.24 -1.17
N ALA A 46 6.04 -5.91 -1.29
CA ALA A 46 4.99 -5.28 -2.09
C ALA A 46 5.48 -3.97 -2.72
N VAL A 47 4.90 -3.63 -3.87
CA VAL A 47 4.82 -2.25 -4.36
C VAL A 47 3.44 -1.75 -3.97
N ILE A 48 3.38 -0.72 -3.15
CA ILE A 48 2.13 -0.10 -2.71
C ILE A 48 1.87 1.07 -3.63
N PHE A 49 0.85 0.97 -4.48
CA PHE A 49 0.39 2.08 -5.29
C PHE A 49 -0.69 2.87 -4.55
N GLN A 50 -0.58 4.19 -4.61
CA GLN A 50 -1.59 5.12 -4.12
C GLN A 50 -2.46 5.58 -5.28
N THR A 51 -3.76 5.60 -5.06
CA THR A 51 -4.77 6.06 -6.00
C THR A 51 -5.75 7.00 -5.28
N GLN A 52 -6.77 7.49 -5.99
CA GLN A 52 -7.85 8.25 -5.37
C GLN A 52 -8.69 7.40 -4.40
N SER A 53 -8.88 6.12 -4.74
CA SER A 53 -9.74 5.19 -3.98
C SER A 53 -9.01 4.54 -2.80
N GLY A 54 -7.68 4.50 -2.80
CA GLY A 54 -6.91 3.99 -1.68
C GLY A 54 -5.52 3.46 -2.03
N LEU A 55 -5.07 2.48 -1.25
CA LEU A 55 -3.77 1.83 -1.40
C LEU A 55 -3.94 0.40 -1.94
N TYR A 56 -3.11 0.03 -2.93
CA TYR A 56 -3.11 -1.29 -3.53
C TYR A 56 -1.78 -2.00 -3.30
N CYS A 57 -1.84 -3.17 -2.67
CA CYS A 57 -0.71 -4.07 -2.47
C CYS A 57 -0.44 -4.89 -3.73
N ILE A 58 0.56 -4.49 -4.51
CA ILE A 58 0.90 -5.14 -5.77
C ILE A 58 2.18 -5.97 -5.65
N ASN A 59 2.17 -7.13 -6.29
CA ASN A 59 3.37 -7.94 -6.45
C ASN A 59 4.34 -7.20 -7.38
N GLY A 60 5.49 -6.76 -6.85
CA GLY A 60 6.50 -6.02 -7.59
C GLY A 60 7.03 -6.75 -8.84
N ARG A 61 6.85 -8.07 -8.94
CA ARG A 61 7.26 -8.88 -10.10
C ARG A 61 6.22 -8.95 -11.22
N ALA A 62 5.05 -8.32 -11.07
CA ALA A 62 4.06 -8.29 -12.13
C ALA A 62 4.59 -7.48 -13.34
N HIS A 63 4.40 -8.00 -14.55
CA HIS A 63 5.03 -7.52 -15.79
C HIS A 63 4.81 -6.02 -16.07
N TRP A 64 3.69 -5.45 -15.60
CA TRP A 64 3.33 -4.04 -15.83
C TRP A 64 3.93 -3.09 -14.79
N VAL A 65 4.40 -3.59 -13.65
CA VAL A 65 4.77 -2.76 -12.49
C VAL A 65 6.02 -1.92 -12.77
N HIS A 66 7.04 -2.51 -13.40
CA HIS A 66 8.27 -1.79 -13.72
C HIS A 66 8.01 -0.63 -14.69
N ALA A 67 7.23 -0.86 -15.74
CA ALA A 67 6.84 0.19 -16.68
C ALA A 67 6.07 1.30 -15.95
N LYS A 68 5.13 0.95 -15.07
CA LYS A 68 4.36 1.94 -14.32
C LYS A 68 5.20 2.75 -13.34
N ILE A 69 6.16 2.14 -12.65
CA ILE A 69 7.09 2.86 -11.77
C ILE A 69 7.93 3.85 -12.58
N ALA A 70 8.43 3.45 -13.75
CA ALA A 70 9.22 4.32 -14.63
C ALA A 70 8.43 5.52 -15.17
N GLU A 71 7.10 5.43 -15.26
CA GLU A 71 6.24 6.57 -15.62
C GLU A 71 6.03 7.58 -14.47
N LEU A 72 6.32 7.18 -13.22
CA LEU A 72 6.12 8.00 -12.01
C LEU A 72 7.40 8.68 -11.51
N GLU A 73 8.55 8.37 -12.13
CA GLU A 73 9.87 8.97 -11.88
C GLU A 73 10.15 10.07 -12.92
#